data_AF-A0AAD9JGE6-F1
#
_entry.id   AF-A0AAD9JGE6-F1
#
_cell.length_a   1.000
_cell.length_b   1.000
_cell.length_c   1.000
_cell.angle_alpha   90.00
_cell.angle_beta   90.00
_cell.angle_gamma   90.00
#
_symmetry.space_group_name_H-M   'P 1'
#
loop_
_entity.id
_entity.type
_entity.pdbx_description
1 polymer ?
#
loop_
_entity_poly.entity_id
_entity_poly.type
_entity_poly.pdbx_seq_one_letter_code
_entity_poly.pdbx_strand_id
1 'polypeptide(L)'
;MEEDEEVTDEQVSTDKQDENNYQLVLPSGSVVGHRSLMRYYRQKLRPDRQLVVKTSSSVSHVMAQYKALGWTGTTGQLAQKRAKDLTHFRRLNNKSHMLLGVKANKLQTHFRDQVFGY
;
A
#
# COMPACT_ATOMS: atom_id res chain seq x y z
N MET A 1 -2.41 35.00 -58.30
CA MET A 1 -3.04 35.70 -57.17
C MET A 1 -3.70 34.61 -56.37
N GLU A 2 -2.95 34.03 -55.43
CA GLU A 2 -3.53 33.19 -54.38
C GLU A 2 -3.70 34.15 -53.20
N GLU A 3 -4.94 34.27 -52.74
CA GLU A 3 -5.33 35.18 -51.66
C GLU A 3 -4.93 34.55 -50.33
N ASP A 4 -4.04 35.22 -49.60
CA ASP A 4 -3.67 34.87 -48.23
C ASP A 4 -4.86 35.18 -47.31
N GLU A 5 -5.54 34.15 -46.83
CA GLU A 5 -6.59 34.28 -45.81
C GLU A 5 -5.98 34.73 -44.47
N GLU A 6 -6.21 36.01 -44.11
CA GLU A 6 -5.90 36.56 -42.78
C GLU A 6 -6.74 35.85 -41.71
N VAL A 7 -6.12 34.92 -40.99
CA VAL A 7 -6.68 34.34 -39.76
C VAL A 7 -6.68 35.44 -38.69
N THR A 8 -7.85 35.98 -38.40
CA THR A 8 -8.04 36.97 -37.34
C THR A 8 -8.00 36.28 -35.98
N ASP A 9 -7.04 36.67 -35.14
CA ASP A 9 -6.90 36.21 -33.76
C ASP A 9 -8.01 36.83 -32.89
N GLU A 10 -9.21 36.25 -32.93
CA GLU A 10 -10.27 36.58 -31.97
C GLU A 10 -9.80 36.21 -30.56
N GLN A 11 -9.60 37.23 -29.71
CA GLN A 11 -9.26 37.05 -28.31
C GLN A 11 -10.45 36.47 -27.55
N VAL A 12 -10.45 35.15 -27.39
CA VAL A 12 -11.45 34.45 -26.58
C VAL A 12 -11.25 34.77 -25.10
N SER A 13 -12.26 35.38 -24.46
CA SER A 13 -12.24 35.67 -23.03
C SER A 13 -12.21 34.37 -22.21
N THR A 14 -11.10 34.11 -21.53
CA THR A 14 -10.87 32.91 -20.73
C THR A 14 -11.50 33.04 -19.34
N ASP A 15 -12.81 33.25 -19.27
CA ASP A 15 -13.52 33.51 -17.99
C ASP A 15 -13.77 32.24 -17.14
N LYS A 16 -13.23 31.09 -17.56
CA LYS A 16 -13.43 29.79 -16.89
C LYS A 16 -12.15 28.95 -16.87
N GLN A 17 -11.02 29.55 -16.50
CA GLN A 17 -9.86 28.74 -16.13
C GLN A 17 -10.16 28.07 -14.78
N ASP A 18 -10.52 26.79 -14.84
CA ASP A 18 -10.53 25.93 -13.66
C ASP A 18 -9.21 26.11 -12.90
N GLU A 19 -9.28 26.28 -11.57
CA GLU A 19 -8.14 26.53 -10.65
C GLU A 19 -7.07 25.42 -10.66
N ASN A 20 -7.24 24.38 -11.47
CA ASN A 20 -6.30 23.30 -11.63
C ASN A 20 -5.23 23.69 -12.66
N ASN A 21 -4.14 24.29 -12.18
CA ASN A 21 -2.95 24.76 -12.94
C ASN A 21 -2.23 23.73 -13.84
N TYR A 22 -2.79 22.53 -14.03
CA TYR A 22 -2.17 21.41 -14.73
C TYR A 22 -2.87 21.04 -16.05
N GLN A 23 -4.04 21.61 -16.33
CA GLN A 23 -4.81 21.36 -17.54
C GLN A 23 -5.53 22.64 -18.01
N LEU A 24 -5.70 22.76 -19.33
CA LEU A 24 -6.47 23.83 -19.97
C LEU A 24 -7.58 23.20 -20.80
N VAL A 25 -8.83 23.57 -20.53
CA VAL A 25 -10.00 23.14 -21.32
C VAL A 25 -10.29 24.20 -22.38
N LEU A 26 -10.27 23.80 -23.64
CA LEU A 26 -10.60 24.68 -24.77
C LEU A 26 -12.13 24.80 -24.94
N PRO A 27 -12.64 25.89 -25.53
CA PRO A 27 -14.06 26.02 -25.88
C PRO A 27 -14.58 24.90 -26.80
N SER A 28 -13.69 24.27 -27.56
CA SER A 28 -13.98 23.09 -28.39
C SER A 28 -14.20 21.80 -27.59
N GLY A 29 -13.96 21.81 -26.27
CA GLY A 29 -14.06 20.63 -25.39
C GLY A 29 -12.79 19.80 -25.30
N SER A 30 -11.74 20.14 -26.06
CA SER A 30 -10.42 19.48 -25.96
C SER A 30 -9.68 19.90 -24.68
N VAL A 31 -8.94 18.97 -24.07
CA VAL A 31 -8.14 19.22 -22.86
C VAL A 31 -6.65 19.16 -23.19
N VAL A 32 -5.92 20.25 -22.92
CA VAL A 32 -4.47 20.36 -23.13
C VAL A 32 -3.75 20.27 -21.78
N GLY A 33 -2.79 19.36 -21.68
CA GLY A 33 -1.99 19.18 -20.46
C GLY A 33 -0.83 20.17 -20.31
N HIS A 34 -0.44 20.46 -19.08
CA HIS A 34 0.68 21.36 -18.80
C HIS A 34 2.07 20.74 -19.08
N ARG A 35 3.03 21.53 -19.57
CA ARG A 35 4.40 21.07 -19.90
C ARG A 35 5.16 20.44 -18.72
N SER A 36 4.88 20.87 -17.48
CA SER A 36 5.50 20.33 -16.26
C SER A 36 5.20 18.83 -16.06
N LEU A 37 4.10 18.33 -16.63
CA LEU A 37 3.68 16.93 -16.54
C LEU A 37 4.09 16.10 -17.76
N MET A 38 4.86 16.65 -18.70
CA MET A 38 5.26 15.95 -19.93
C MET A 38 5.95 14.60 -19.66
N ARG A 39 6.70 14.48 -18.56
CA ARG A 39 7.29 13.21 -18.11
C ARG A 39 6.23 12.12 -17.89
N TYR A 40 5.08 12.48 -17.30
CA TYR A 40 3.99 11.57 -17.00
C TYR A 40 3.14 11.26 -18.22
N TYR A 41 2.91 12.23 -19.11
CA TYR A 41 2.20 11.98 -20.38
C TYR A 41 2.95 11.02 -21.31
N ARG A 42 4.28 10.98 -21.22
CA ARG A 42 5.11 10.03 -21.99
C ARG A 42 5.16 8.63 -21.34
N GLN A 43 4.61 8.46 -20.14
CA GLN A 43 4.67 7.19 -19.41
C GLN A 43 3.71 6.16 -20.01
N LYS A 44 4.25 5.03 -20.47
CA LYS A 44 3.46 3.84 -20.83
C LYS A 44 3.21 3.01 -19.58
N LEU A 45 2.09 3.26 -18.90
CA LEU A 45 1.62 2.42 -17.80
C LEU A 45 1.14 1.08 -18.37
N ARG A 46 1.46 -0.04 -17.71
CA ARG A 46 0.90 -1.35 -18.05
C ARG A 46 -0.59 -1.33 -17.64
N PRO A 47 -1.55 -1.46 -18.57
CA PRO A 47 -2.98 -1.36 -18.25
C PRO A 47 -3.41 -2.44 -17.26
N ASP A 48 -2.81 -3.63 -17.35
CA ASP A 48 -3.15 -4.79 -16.51
C ASP A 48 -2.43 -4.79 -15.16
N ARG A 49 -1.55 -3.81 -14.90
CA ARG A 49 -0.97 -3.63 -13.57
C ARG A 49 -1.99 -2.93 -12.69
N GLN A 50 -3.14 -3.56 -12.48
CA GLN A 50 -3.91 -3.33 -11.27
C GLN A 50 -2.92 -3.41 -10.10
N LEU A 51 -3.07 -2.52 -9.13
CA LEU A 51 -2.37 -2.62 -7.85
C LEU A 51 -2.74 -3.98 -7.27
N VAL A 52 -1.96 -5.01 -7.58
CA VAL A 52 -2.16 -6.35 -7.07
C VAL A 52 -2.00 -6.20 -5.58
N VAL A 53 -3.13 -6.12 -4.87
CA VAL A 53 -3.17 -6.28 -3.42
C VAL A 53 -2.42 -7.58 -3.20
N LYS A 54 -1.23 -7.49 -2.60
CA LYS A 54 -0.38 -8.66 -2.39
C LYS A 54 -1.16 -9.61 -1.49
N THR A 55 -1.88 -10.54 -2.11
CA THR A 55 -2.57 -11.59 -1.38
C THR A 55 -1.51 -12.55 -0.86
N SER A 56 -1.78 -13.20 0.27
CA SER A 56 -0.91 -14.24 0.81
C SER A 56 -0.55 -15.32 -0.23
N SER A 57 -1.44 -15.56 -1.20
CA SER A 57 -1.22 -16.47 -2.32
C SER A 57 -0.04 -16.05 -3.22
N SER A 58 0.15 -14.75 -3.48
CA SER A 58 1.23 -14.24 -4.33
C SER A 58 2.60 -14.51 -3.74
N VAL A 59 2.73 -14.41 -2.41
CA VAL A 59 3.97 -14.71 -1.69
C VAL A 59 4.26 -16.21 -1.77
N SER A 60 3.25 -17.07 -1.63
CA SER A 60 3.42 -18.52 -1.74
C SER A 60 3.89 -18.94 -3.14
N HIS A 61 3.38 -18.30 -4.19
CA HIS A 61 3.74 -18.59 -5.58
C HIS A 61 5.19 -18.18 -5.89
N VAL A 62 5.57 -16.98 -5.43
CA VAL A 62 6.95 -16.49 -5.51
C VAL A 62 7.91 -17.41 -4.74
N MET A 63 7.53 -17.83 -3.53
CA MET A 63 8.35 -18.78 -2.75
C MET A 63 8.48 -20.14 -3.44
N ALA A 64 7.44 -20.62 -4.11
CA ALA A 64 7.49 -21.86 -4.89
C ALA A 64 8.45 -21.74 -6.08
N GLN A 65 8.43 -20.60 -6.80
CA GLN A 65 9.39 -20.32 -7.88
C GLN A 65 10.83 -20.28 -7.36
N TYR A 66 11.08 -19.58 -6.24
CA TYR A 66 12.41 -19.56 -5.63
C TYR A 66 12.87 -20.96 -5.22
N LYS A 67 12.00 -21.77 -4.63
CA LYS A 67 12.32 -23.18 -4.29
C LYS A 67 12.63 -24.02 -5.52
N ALA A 68 11.88 -23.84 -6.61
CA ALA A 68 12.12 -24.53 -7.89
C ALA A 68 13.47 -24.13 -8.52
N LEU A 69 13.89 -22.88 -8.36
CA LEU A 69 15.20 -22.37 -8.76
C LEU A 69 16.35 -22.83 -7.84
N GLY A 70 16.06 -23.61 -6.80
CA GLY A 70 17.07 -24.14 -5.87
C GLY A 70 17.33 -23.27 -4.63
N TRP A 71 16.52 -22.25 -4.38
CA TRP A 71 16.58 -21.51 -3.11
C TRP A 71 16.01 -22.37 -1.98
N THR A 72 16.88 -22.90 -1.11
CA THR A 72 16.45 -23.72 0.04
C THR A 72 16.24 -22.91 1.32
N GLY A 73 16.51 -21.60 1.30
CA GLY A 73 16.45 -20.75 2.48
C GLY A 73 17.42 -21.19 3.57
N THR A 74 17.04 -21.02 4.84
CA THR A 74 17.88 -21.40 5.98
C THR A 74 17.69 -22.89 6.26
N THR A 75 18.64 -23.72 5.85
CA THR A 75 18.64 -25.18 6.07
C THR A 75 19.74 -25.60 7.06
N GLY A 76 19.72 -26.87 7.46
CA GLY A 76 20.76 -27.49 8.28
C GLY A 76 20.85 -26.95 9.70
N GLN A 77 22.08 -26.82 10.22
CA GLN A 77 22.34 -26.45 11.61
C GLN A 77 21.79 -25.06 11.98
N LEU A 78 21.81 -24.11 11.02
CA LEU A 78 21.28 -22.76 11.24
C LEU A 78 19.76 -22.77 11.44
N ALA A 79 19.05 -23.64 10.74
CA ALA A 79 17.60 -23.82 10.91
C ALA A 79 17.28 -24.39 12.30
N GLN A 80 18.06 -25.39 12.75
CA GLN A 80 17.90 -25.99 14.07
C GLN A 80 18.18 -24.97 15.19
N LYS A 81 19.24 -24.17 15.05
CA LYS A 81 19.56 -23.10 16.00
C LYS A 81 18.43 -22.07 16.08
N ARG A 82 17.96 -21.58 14.93
CA ARG A 82 16.81 -20.65 14.87
C ARG A 82 15.55 -21.23 15.49
N ALA A 83 15.25 -22.52 15.25
CA ALA A 83 14.09 -23.17 15.84
C ALA A 83 14.20 -23.20 17.38
N LYS A 84 15.36 -23.57 17.92
CA LYS A 84 15.63 -23.54 19.37
C LYS A 84 15.47 -22.13 19.94
N ASP A 85 16.08 -21.14 19.30
CA ASP A 85 15.99 -19.74 19.73
C ASP A 85 14.53 -19.27 19.75
N LEU A 86 13.77 -19.56 18.68
CA LEU A 86 12.35 -19.19 18.59
C LEU A 86 11.50 -19.87 19.67
N THR A 87 11.75 -21.15 19.98
CA THR A 87 11.04 -21.83 21.07
C THR A 87 11.35 -21.20 22.43
N HIS A 88 12.60 -20.83 22.66
CA HIS A 88 13.02 -20.15 23.88
C HIS A 88 12.34 -18.78 24.02
N PHE A 89 12.38 -17.96 22.97
CA PHE A 89 11.71 -16.66 22.95
C PHE A 89 10.21 -16.77 23.17
N ARG A 90 9.54 -17.74 22.52
CA ARG A 90 8.11 -18.00 22.74
C ARG A 90 7.82 -18.34 24.19
N ARG A 91 8.63 -19.20 24.81
CA ARG A 91 8.46 -19.56 26.23
C ARG A 91 8.59 -18.33 27.14
N LEU A 92 9.60 -17.49 26.91
CA LEU A 92 9.81 -16.26 27.70
C LEU A 92 8.64 -15.29 27.52
N ASN A 93 8.21 -15.05 26.28
CA ASN A 93 7.11 -14.14 25.99
C ASN A 93 5.80 -14.64 26.63
N ASN A 94 5.48 -15.92 26.46
CA ASN A 94 4.27 -16.53 27.04
C ASN A 94 4.28 -16.46 28.57
N LYS A 95 5.45 -16.69 29.21
CA LYS A 95 5.59 -16.55 30.66
C LYS A 95 5.32 -15.11 31.09
N SER A 96 5.92 -14.13 30.41
CA SER A 96 5.70 -12.71 30.72
C SER A 96 4.22 -12.32 30.57
N HIS A 97 3.61 -12.68 29.43
CA HIS A 97 2.20 -12.43 29.14
C HIS A 97 1.28 -13.05 30.21
N MET A 98 1.52 -14.31 30.58
CA MET A 98 0.76 -14.98 31.64
C MET A 98 0.89 -14.24 32.98
N LEU A 99 2.11 -13.90 33.40
CA LEU A 99 2.34 -13.20 34.66
C LEU A 99 1.68 -11.81 34.68
N LEU A 100 1.73 -11.08 33.56
CA LEU A 100 1.03 -9.80 33.40
C LEU A 100 -0.48 -9.98 33.49
N GLY A 101 -1.05 -11.00 32.82
CA GLY A 101 -2.47 -11.31 32.89
C GLY A 101 -2.94 -11.66 34.31
N VAL A 102 -2.18 -12.47 35.04
CA VAL A 102 -2.48 -12.79 36.44
C VAL A 102 -2.45 -11.53 37.33
N LYS A 103 -1.48 -10.63 37.10
CA LYS A 103 -1.42 -9.35 37.83
C LYS A 103 -2.60 -8.44 37.46
N ALA A 104 -3.05 -8.46 36.22
CA ALA A 104 -4.18 -7.66 35.74
C ALA A 104 -5.50 -8.02 36.44
N ASN A 105 -5.66 -9.25 36.96
CA ASN A 105 -6.83 -9.60 37.79
C ASN A 105 -6.99 -8.69 39.02
N LYS A 106 -5.89 -8.14 39.55
CA LYS A 106 -5.92 -7.19 40.69
C LYS A 106 -6.40 -5.79 40.30
N LEU A 107 -6.57 -5.50 39.01
CA LEU A 107 -7.00 -4.19 38.51
C LEU A 107 -8.53 -4.08 38.39
N GLN A 108 -9.29 -5.06 38.86
CA GLN A 108 -10.74 -4.99 38.90
C GLN A 108 -11.20 -4.09 40.07
N THR A 109 -11.24 -2.78 39.86
CA THR A 109 -11.50 -1.77 40.91
C THR A 109 -12.90 -1.84 41.54
N HIS A 110 -13.90 -2.29 40.77
CA HIS A 110 -15.30 -2.37 41.20
C HIS A 110 -15.86 -3.79 41.05
N PHE A 111 -15.02 -4.80 41.30
CA PHE A 111 -15.50 -6.19 41.30
C PHE A 111 -16.45 -6.43 42.48
N ARG A 112 -17.59 -7.03 42.20
CA ARG A 112 -18.60 -7.44 43.20
C ARG A 112 -18.96 -8.90 42.95
N ASP A 113 -18.77 -9.73 43.96
CA ASP A 113 -19.18 -11.14 43.91
C ASP A 113 -20.70 -11.26 43.77
N GLN A 114 -21.16 -12.19 42.94
CA GLN A 114 -22.57 -12.40 42.61
C GLN A 114 -23.22 -13.47 43.50
N VAL A 115 -22.42 -14.31 44.17
CA VAL A 115 -22.96 -15.31 45.09
C VAL A 115 -23.14 -14.67 46.46
N PHE A 116 -24.40 -14.43 46.83
CA PHE A 116 -24.75 -14.26 48.23
C PHE A 116 -24.75 -15.66 48.84
N GLY A 117 -23.88 -15.91 49.82
CA GLY A 117 -23.57 -17.24 50.35
C GLY A 117 -24.78 -18.07 50.80
N TYR A 118 -24.59 -19.40 50.84
CA TYR A 118 -25.48 -20.39 51.46
C TYR A 118 -25.77 -20.10 52.92
#